data_AF-A0A8J2X2D2-F1
#
_entry.id   AF-A0A8J2X2D2-F1
#
_cell.length_a   1.000
_cell.length_b   1.000
_cell.length_c   1.000
_cell.angle_alpha   90.00
_cell.angle_beta   90.00
_cell.angle_gamma   90.00
#
_symmetry.space_group_name_H-M   'P 1'
#
loop_
_entity.id
_entity.type
_entity.pdbx_description
1 polymer ?
#
loop_
_entity_poly.entity_id
_entity_poly.type
_entity_poly.pdbx_seq_one_letter_code
_entity_poly.pdbx_strand_id
1 'polypeptide(L)'
;MPWRAAKPVEEPAGTDATTMYHRIADWYNSPEGDALRAAWGAYPASPETLESWSGFVAVTNAFLDHAGPPPTAPETVQVEEEGPPVSEEPYEPPLMMEEEREAPALGEEAAAEETGVVVDWALLRTREILTNESLRDRLKRWCAGDREGLPPISTWNTSRVTDFSKLFMNQKGFNDDISAWDTSNVMTMEGMFRNASTFNQPLNDWRVDKVTNMQQMFQSASSFNQPLNNWRVDNVTDMGGMLWGASAFNQPLNDWRVDNVTNMRMMFSCAEVFNQPLNDWRVDNVTDMRWMFRDASAFNQPLGDWRVDKATNTEDMFKGASAFDIDRNWGLTNETLRDWTRRWCDSDHEGLPHISTWNTSKVTDMSSLFHCDDGFNDDISAWDTSSVTTMMNMFNGAKAFNQPIGEWRVDNVTNMSNMFRFASSFDQPLGTWRLRANCKTLRMFEGSNFRNSRPVKASCCAIS
;
A
#
# COMPACT_ATOMS: atom_id res chain seq x y z
N MET A 1 -38.78 -6.71 36.73
CA MET A 1 -38.96 -5.84 37.93
C MET A 1 -38.62 -4.40 37.54
N PRO A 2 -39.23 -3.37 38.15
CA PRO A 2 -39.01 -1.98 37.76
C PRO A 2 -37.62 -1.47 38.20
N TRP A 3 -36.99 -0.65 37.36
CA TRP A 3 -35.74 0.03 37.70
C TRP A 3 -35.99 1.10 38.77
N ARG A 4 -35.05 1.26 39.71
CA ARG A 4 -35.01 2.45 40.57
C ARG A 4 -34.18 3.55 39.90
N ALA A 5 -34.60 4.79 40.09
CA ALA A 5 -34.06 5.96 39.41
C ALA A 5 -32.53 6.11 39.55
N ALA A 6 -31.89 6.54 38.47
CA ALA A 6 -30.52 7.01 38.49
C ALA A 6 -30.38 8.27 39.36
N LYS A 7 -29.20 8.51 39.93
CA LYS A 7 -28.85 9.82 40.46
C LYS A 7 -28.60 10.81 39.31
N PRO A 8 -28.71 12.13 39.54
CA PRO A 8 -28.50 13.13 38.49
C PRO A 8 -27.12 13.00 37.85
N VAL A 9 -27.07 13.11 36.52
CA VAL A 9 -25.82 13.30 35.78
C VAL A 9 -25.43 14.77 35.90
N GLU A 10 -24.22 15.04 36.38
CA GLU A 10 -23.71 16.41 36.51
C GLU A 10 -23.41 17.04 35.14
N GLU A 11 -23.47 18.36 35.09
CA GLU A 11 -23.49 19.18 33.87
C GLU A 11 -22.16 19.09 33.08
N PRO A 12 -22.17 18.63 31.80
CA PRO A 12 -20.94 18.54 31.02
C PRO A 12 -20.37 19.91 30.66
N ALA A 13 -19.29 20.30 31.34
CA ALA A 13 -18.66 21.61 31.17
C ALA A 13 -18.27 21.91 29.71
N GLY A 14 -18.84 22.98 29.15
CA GLY A 14 -18.45 23.54 27.85
C GLY A 14 -19.53 23.59 26.77
N THR A 15 -20.73 23.06 27.00
CA THR A 15 -21.87 23.23 26.08
C THR A 15 -22.95 24.07 26.74
N ASP A 16 -23.17 25.29 26.24
CA ASP A 16 -24.28 26.15 26.70
C ASP A 16 -25.64 25.50 26.38
N ALA A 17 -26.58 25.58 27.33
CA ALA A 17 -27.91 24.99 27.21
C ALA A 17 -28.68 25.52 26.00
N THR A 18 -28.46 26.77 25.60
CA THR A 18 -29.04 27.39 24.39
C THR A 18 -28.58 26.66 23.12
N THR A 19 -27.29 26.37 23.01
CA THR A 19 -26.71 25.57 21.92
C THR A 19 -27.30 24.16 21.86
N MET A 20 -27.52 23.52 23.01
CA MET A 20 -28.11 22.18 23.08
C MET A 20 -29.62 22.20 22.77
N TYR A 21 -30.35 23.21 23.24
CA TYR A 21 -31.74 23.47 22.87
C TYR A 21 -31.90 23.65 21.36
N HIS A 22 -31.06 24.48 20.72
CA HIS A 22 -31.14 24.67 19.27
C HIS A 22 -30.95 23.36 18.51
N ARG A 23 -29.95 22.54 18.86
CA ARG A 23 -29.74 21.24 18.18
C ARG A 23 -30.90 20.26 18.40
N ILE A 24 -31.59 20.31 19.54
CA ILE A 24 -32.79 19.51 19.82
C ILE A 24 -34.01 20.07 19.06
N ALA A 25 -34.14 21.39 18.94
CA ALA A 25 -35.19 22.03 18.16
C ALA A 25 -35.01 21.80 16.65
N ASP A 26 -33.77 21.83 16.14
CA ASP A 26 -33.43 21.52 14.75
C ASP A 26 -33.73 20.06 14.42
N TRP A 27 -33.35 19.12 15.30
CA TRP A 27 -33.69 17.69 15.16
C TRP A 27 -35.20 17.43 15.30
N TYR A 28 -35.87 18.07 16.26
CA TYR A 28 -37.33 17.94 16.37
C TYR A 28 -38.00 18.45 15.10
N ASN A 29 -37.55 19.58 14.53
CA ASN A 29 -38.10 20.16 13.30
C ASN A 29 -37.58 19.51 11.99
N SER A 30 -36.76 18.46 12.06
CA SER A 30 -36.34 17.69 10.89
C SER A 30 -37.36 16.57 10.54
N PRO A 31 -37.24 15.92 9.36
CA PRO A 31 -38.13 14.82 8.97
C PRO A 31 -38.06 13.61 9.92
N GLU A 32 -36.91 13.38 10.57
CA GLU A 32 -36.75 12.34 11.60
C GLU A 32 -37.64 12.61 12.82
N GLY A 33 -37.91 13.89 13.13
CA GLY A 33 -38.81 14.31 14.20
C GLY A 33 -40.30 14.23 13.85
N ASP A 34 -40.69 14.09 12.58
CA ASP A 34 -42.11 14.07 12.16
C ASP A 34 -42.88 12.90 12.77
N ALA A 35 -42.23 11.76 12.99
CA ALA A 35 -42.84 10.61 13.66
C ALA A 35 -43.23 10.92 15.13
N LEU A 36 -42.40 11.70 15.85
CA LEU A 36 -42.73 12.18 17.20
C LEU A 36 -43.80 13.27 17.17
N ARG A 37 -43.70 14.19 16.20
CA ARG A 37 -44.67 15.29 15.98
C ARG A 37 -46.09 14.75 15.76
N ALA A 38 -46.21 13.71 14.93
CA ALA A 38 -47.47 13.03 14.61
C ALA A 38 -48.02 12.20 15.78
N ALA A 39 -47.16 11.72 16.70
CA ALA A 39 -47.58 10.96 17.87
C ALA A 39 -48.10 11.85 19.01
N TRP A 40 -47.38 12.93 19.34
CA TRP A 40 -47.57 13.65 20.62
C TRP A 40 -47.80 15.17 20.52
N GLY A 41 -47.83 15.74 19.31
CA GLY A 41 -48.13 17.16 19.11
C GLY A 41 -46.96 18.11 19.33
N ALA A 42 -47.27 19.42 19.40
CA ALA A 42 -46.30 20.51 19.30
C ALA A 42 -45.51 20.78 20.60
N TYR A 43 -44.21 20.99 20.47
CA TYR A 43 -43.26 21.22 21.58
C TYR A 43 -43.50 22.56 22.32
N PRO A 44 -43.81 22.56 23.63
CA PRO A 44 -44.29 23.76 24.34
C PRO A 44 -43.22 24.42 25.22
N ALA A 45 -42.16 24.97 24.63
CA ALA A 45 -41.21 25.86 25.33
C ALA A 45 -40.58 26.88 24.38
N SER A 46 -40.51 28.17 24.76
CA SER A 46 -39.64 29.15 24.12
C SER A 46 -38.26 29.16 24.79
N PRO A 47 -37.18 29.59 24.09
CA PRO A 47 -35.82 29.60 24.66
C PRO A 47 -35.71 30.39 25.97
N GLU A 48 -36.52 31.45 26.10
CA GLU A 48 -36.60 32.38 27.24
C GLU A 48 -37.01 31.71 28.58
N THR A 49 -37.43 30.44 28.55
CA THR A 49 -37.77 29.67 29.76
C THR A 49 -36.63 28.74 30.24
N LEU A 50 -35.50 28.70 29.53
CA LEU A 50 -34.43 27.71 29.72
C LEU A 50 -33.07 28.32 30.09
N GLU A 51 -33.06 29.41 30.87
CA GLU A 51 -31.84 30.07 31.38
C GLU A 51 -30.98 29.21 32.35
N SER A 52 -31.33 27.92 32.57
CA SER A 52 -30.51 27.00 33.38
C SER A 52 -30.73 25.53 33.04
N TRP A 53 -29.70 24.70 33.25
CA TRP A 53 -29.76 23.24 33.15
C TRP A 53 -30.86 22.64 34.05
N SER A 54 -31.09 23.22 35.24
CA SER A 54 -32.22 22.88 36.11
C SER A 54 -33.59 23.08 35.46
N GLY A 55 -33.76 24.09 34.61
CA GLY A 55 -34.99 24.29 33.83
C GLY A 55 -35.17 23.22 32.75
N PHE A 56 -34.09 22.90 32.02
CA PHE A 56 -34.09 21.84 30.99
C PHE A 56 -34.44 20.47 31.58
N VAL A 57 -33.86 20.11 32.72
CA VAL A 57 -34.14 18.85 33.44
C VAL A 57 -35.57 18.82 34.01
N ALA A 58 -36.11 19.96 34.46
CA ALA A 58 -37.50 20.03 34.91
C ALA A 58 -38.50 19.79 33.76
N VAL A 59 -38.27 20.41 32.59
CA VAL A 59 -39.13 20.26 31.41
C VAL A 59 -39.05 18.84 30.83
N THR A 60 -37.85 18.26 30.73
CA THR A 60 -37.69 16.88 30.22
C THR A 60 -38.29 15.81 31.13
N ASN A 61 -38.19 15.96 32.46
CA ASN A 61 -38.86 15.04 33.39
C ASN A 61 -40.40 15.18 33.33
N ALA A 62 -40.93 16.41 33.26
CA ALA A 62 -42.37 16.62 33.10
C ALA A 62 -42.92 16.09 31.76
N PHE A 63 -42.10 16.08 30.71
CA PHE A 63 -42.42 15.47 29.42
C PHE A 63 -42.47 13.93 29.51
N LEU A 64 -41.53 13.31 30.23
CA LEU A 64 -41.49 11.86 30.46
C LEU A 64 -42.65 11.38 31.34
N ASP A 65 -43.02 12.12 32.39
CA ASP A 65 -44.17 11.79 33.26
C ASP A 65 -45.53 11.85 32.53
N HIS A 66 -45.61 12.54 31.38
CA HIS A 66 -46.81 12.56 30.53
C HIS A 66 -46.86 11.42 29.49
N ALA A 67 -45.72 10.82 29.17
CA ALA A 67 -45.57 9.79 28.14
C ALA A 67 -45.74 8.38 28.74
N GLY A 68 -47.00 7.95 28.93
CA GLY A 68 -47.33 6.59 29.37
C GLY A 68 -46.78 5.49 28.46
N PRO A 69 -46.60 4.24 28.97
CA PRO A 69 -45.92 3.17 28.25
C PRO A 69 -46.67 2.71 26.97
N PRO A 70 -45.93 2.27 25.93
CA PRO A 70 -46.51 1.93 24.63
C PRO A 70 -47.29 0.60 24.62
N PRO A 71 -48.26 0.44 23.70
CA PRO A 71 -49.12 -0.75 23.62
C PRO A 71 -48.44 -1.97 22.98
N THR A 72 -48.89 -3.17 23.35
CA THR A 72 -48.42 -4.46 22.82
C THR A 72 -49.16 -4.90 21.55
N ALA A 73 -48.48 -5.63 20.66
CA ALA A 73 -49.00 -6.14 19.39
C ALA A 73 -49.80 -7.46 19.54
N PRO A 74 -50.66 -7.82 18.55
CA PRO A 74 -51.60 -8.96 18.65
C PRO A 74 -51.04 -10.30 18.14
N GLU A 75 -51.73 -11.39 18.50
CA GLU A 75 -51.41 -12.79 18.16
C GLU A 75 -51.88 -13.22 16.76
N THR A 76 -51.34 -14.34 16.25
CA THR A 76 -51.65 -14.93 14.93
C THR A 76 -52.33 -16.31 15.04
N VAL A 77 -53.28 -16.59 14.14
CA VAL A 77 -54.12 -17.79 14.12
C VAL A 77 -53.60 -18.85 13.13
N GLN A 78 -53.80 -20.14 13.45
CA GLN A 78 -53.40 -21.29 12.62
C GLN A 78 -54.44 -21.68 11.55
N VAL A 79 -54.00 -22.44 10.53
CA VAL A 79 -54.84 -23.18 9.56
C VAL A 79 -54.17 -24.52 9.23
N GLU A 80 -54.95 -25.58 9.02
CA GLU A 80 -54.52 -26.96 8.74
C GLU A 80 -54.76 -27.35 7.25
N GLU A 81 -54.01 -28.32 6.72
CA GLU A 81 -54.40 -29.17 5.56
C GLU A 81 -53.81 -30.59 5.72
N GLU A 82 -54.44 -31.62 5.10
CA GLU A 82 -54.13 -33.06 5.35
C GLU A 82 -53.58 -33.85 4.14
N GLY A 83 -52.65 -34.78 4.45
CA GLY A 83 -52.49 -36.11 3.81
C GLY A 83 -51.79 -36.21 2.44
N PRO A 84 -51.63 -37.43 1.87
CA PRO A 84 -51.82 -38.79 2.40
C PRO A 84 -50.50 -39.67 2.33
N PRO A 85 -50.49 -40.98 2.66
CA PRO A 85 -49.26 -41.70 3.10
C PRO A 85 -48.59 -42.66 2.08
N VAL A 86 -47.35 -43.10 2.41
CA VAL A 86 -46.59 -44.22 1.79
C VAL A 86 -45.84 -45.01 2.89
N SER A 87 -45.50 -46.29 2.65
CA SER A 87 -45.12 -47.31 3.64
C SER A 87 -43.64 -47.74 3.70
N GLU A 88 -43.29 -48.40 4.81
CA GLU A 88 -42.34 -49.54 5.07
C GLU A 88 -41.64 -50.21 3.85
N GLU A 89 -40.44 -50.81 3.94
CA GLU A 89 -39.67 -51.41 5.07
C GLU A 89 -38.10 -51.30 4.84
N PRO A 90 -37.13 -52.08 5.41
CA PRO A 90 -35.81 -51.54 5.81
C PRO A 90 -34.55 -52.12 5.11
N TYR A 91 -33.34 -51.63 5.47
CA TYR A 91 -32.05 -52.22 5.07
C TYR A 91 -30.92 -52.01 6.11
N GLU A 92 -30.41 -53.10 6.68
CA GLU A 92 -29.10 -53.22 7.38
C GLU A 92 -28.08 -53.88 6.40
N PRO A 93 -26.73 -53.89 6.61
CA PRO A 93 -25.98 -53.82 7.89
C PRO A 93 -24.63 -53.03 7.76
N PRO A 94 -23.53 -53.26 8.55
CA PRO A 94 -23.36 -53.90 9.86
C PRO A 94 -22.67 -53.02 10.94
N LEU A 95 -22.70 -53.47 12.20
CA LEU A 95 -22.03 -52.85 13.35
C LEU A 95 -20.49 -53.00 13.37
N MET A 96 -19.79 -51.98 13.87
CA MET A 96 -18.46 -52.08 14.51
C MET A 96 -18.31 -51.05 15.66
N MET A 97 -17.65 -51.49 16.74
CA MET A 97 -17.21 -50.81 17.98
C MET A 97 -16.38 -49.51 17.75
N GLU A 98 -16.12 -48.55 18.66
CA GLU A 98 -16.46 -48.13 20.06
C GLU A 98 -15.89 -46.68 20.21
N GLU A 99 -16.14 -45.79 21.19
CA GLU A 99 -16.85 -45.71 22.49
C GLU A 99 -17.66 -44.38 22.49
N GLU A 100 -18.97 -44.37 22.77
CA GLU A 100 -19.72 -43.12 23.05
C GLU A 100 -19.75 -42.83 24.56
N ARG A 101 -19.50 -41.57 24.94
CA ARG A 101 -19.78 -41.06 26.30
C ARG A 101 -21.00 -40.17 26.28
N GLU A 102 -21.98 -40.57 27.08
CA GLU A 102 -23.28 -39.92 27.19
C GLU A 102 -23.16 -38.43 27.56
N ALA A 103 -23.88 -37.59 26.83
CA ALA A 103 -24.32 -36.28 27.30
C ALA A 103 -25.79 -36.40 27.71
N PRO A 104 -26.16 -36.18 28.99
CA PRO A 104 -27.56 -36.27 29.42
C PRO A 104 -28.38 -35.10 28.84
N ALA A 105 -29.61 -35.41 28.41
CA ALA A 105 -30.53 -34.44 27.84
C ALA A 105 -31.11 -33.47 28.90
N LEU A 106 -31.68 -32.37 28.42
CA LEU A 106 -32.36 -31.36 29.24
C LEU A 106 -33.62 -31.93 29.90
N GLY A 107 -33.87 -31.50 31.14
CA GLY A 107 -35.12 -31.67 31.88
C GLY A 107 -35.39 -30.42 32.73
N GLU A 108 -36.66 -30.11 32.97
CA GLU A 108 -37.09 -28.80 33.46
C GLU A 108 -37.03 -28.61 35.00
N GLU A 109 -37.02 -27.33 35.40
CA GLU A 109 -37.35 -26.74 36.70
C GLU A 109 -37.03 -27.49 38.02
N ALA A 110 -35.99 -27.03 38.71
CA ALA A 110 -36.01 -26.89 40.17
C ALA A 110 -35.07 -25.74 40.63
N ALA A 111 -35.37 -25.10 41.76
CA ALA A 111 -34.59 -24.00 42.30
C ALA A 111 -33.22 -24.43 42.85
N ALA A 112 -32.21 -23.58 42.70
CA ALA A 112 -30.90 -23.70 43.35
C ALA A 112 -30.48 -22.34 43.94
N GLU A 113 -29.88 -22.37 45.13
CA GLU A 113 -29.51 -21.18 45.91
C GLU A 113 -28.17 -20.55 45.46
N GLU A 114 -27.87 -19.36 45.99
CA GLU A 114 -26.68 -18.57 45.63
C GLU A 114 -25.36 -19.28 45.96
N THR A 115 -24.63 -19.70 44.91
CA THR A 115 -23.15 -19.70 44.94
C THR A 115 -22.66 -18.74 43.87
N GLY A 116 -22.45 -17.48 44.28
CA GLY A 116 -22.27 -16.33 43.39
C GLY A 116 -20.97 -16.28 42.59
N VAL A 117 -20.77 -17.20 41.65
CA VAL A 117 -19.90 -16.98 40.49
C VAL A 117 -20.67 -16.12 39.49
N VAL A 118 -20.48 -14.80 39.55
CA VAL A 118 -21.04 -13.89 38.55
C VAL A 118 -20.33 -14.16 37.21
N VAL A 119 -21.03 -14.89 36.33
CA VAL A 119 -20.60 -15.08 34.94
C VAL A 119 -20.75 -13.74 34.22
N ASP A 120 -19.68 -12.96 34.18
CA ASP A 120 -19.63 -11.72 33.42
C ASP A 120 -19.62 -12.03 31.91
N TRP A 121 -20.81 -11.91 31.32
CA TRP A 121 -21.07 -12.10 29.89
C TRP A 121 -20.48 -11.00 28.99
N ALA A 122 -19.95 -9.91 29.55
CA ALA A 122 -19.10 -8.96 28.82
C ALA A 122 -17.64 -9.46 28.82
N LEU A 123 -17.09 -9.87 29.97
CA LEU A 123 -15.76 -10.49 30.05
C LEU A 123 -15.63 -11.72 29.15
N LEU A 124 -16.64 -12.60 29.08
CA LEU A 124 -16.64 -13.72 28.14
C LEU A 124 -16.59 -13.26 26.67
N ARG A 125 -17.35 -12.23 26.28
CA ARG A 125 -17.35 -11.67 24.92
C ARG A 125 -16.04 -10.95 24.56
N THR A 126 -15.29 -10.44 25.53
CA THR A 126 -13.91 -9.93 25.31
C THR A 126 -12.86 -11.04 25.18
N ARG A 127 -13.20 -12.30 25.47
CA ARG A 127 -12.30 -13.48 25.36
C ARG A 127 -12.61 -14.38 24.17
N GLU A 128 -13.69 -14.14 23.45
CA GLU A 128 -14.07 -14.92 22.26
C GLU A 128 -13.02 -14.77 21.16
N ILE A 129 -12.32 -15.86 20.85
CA ILE A 129 -11.26 -15.88 19.83
C ILE A 129 -11.90 -16.08 18.46
N LEU A 130 -11.83 -15.07 17.61
CA LEU A 130 -12.53 -15.06 16.33
C LEU A 130 -11.91 -15.99 15.30
N THR A 131 -12.78 -16.57 14.49
CA THR A 131 -12.48 -17.31 13.26
C THR A 131 -12.75 -16.41 12.04
N ASN A 132 -12.30 -16.83 10.85
CA ASN A 132 -12.56 -16.12 9.59
C ASN A 132 -14.07 -15.87 9.34
N GLU A 133 -14.93 -16.75 9.84
CA GLU A 133 -16.40 -16.67 9.69
C GLU A 133 -17.00 -15.75 10.75
N SER A 134 -16.72 -16.01 12.04
CA SER A 134 -17.28 -15.23 13.15
C SER A 134 -16.81 -13.76 13.16
N LEU A 135 -15.58 -13.47 12.68
CA LEU A 135 -15.16 -12.09 12.43
C LEU A 135 -16.02 -11.44 11.33
N ARG A 136 -16.26 -12.14 10.21
CA ARG A 136 -17.05 -11.61 9.09
C ARG A 136 -18.50 -11.37 9.47
N ASP A 137 -19.13 -12.26 10.23
CA ASP A 137 -20.51 -12.07 10.68
C ASP A 137 -20.65 -10.97 11.74
N ARG A 138 -19.66 -10.84 12.63
CA ARG A 138 -19.58 -9.70 13.56
C ARG A 138 -19.37 -8.36 12.85
N LEU A 139 -18.54 -8.33 11.79
CA LEU A 139 -18.34 -7.15 10.96
C LEU A 139 -19.59 -6.76 10.17
N LYS A 140 -20.35 -7.73 9.63
CA LYS A 140 -21.64 -7.44 8.96
C LYS A 140 -22.57 -6.66 9.89
N ARG A 141 -22.72 -7.09 11.15
CA ARG A 141 -23.51 -6.38 12.17
C ARG A 141 -22.94 -4.99 12.46
N TRP A 142 -21.65 -4.90 12.79
CA TRP A 142 -20.97 -3.64 13.14
C TRP A 142 -21.06 -2.56 12.06
N CYS A 143 -20.90 -2.94 10.79
CA CYS A 143 -20.99 -2.05 9.62
C CYS A 143 -22.44 -1.76 9.20
N ALA A 144 -23.41 -2.59 9.58
CA ALA A 144 -24.84 -2.30 9.43
C ALA A 144 -25.39 -1.37 10.53
N GLY A 145 -24.58 -1.00 11.52
CA GLY A 145 -24.98 -0.17 12.66
C GLY A 145 -25.54 -0.97 13.85
N ASP A 146 -25.79 -2.27 13.68
CA ASP A 146 -26.12 -3.19 14.76
C ASP A 146 -24.86 -3.48 15.60
N ARG A 147 -24.64 -2.62 16.60
CA ARG A 147 -23.55 -2.71 17.56
C ARG A 147 -24.03 -3.23 18.93
N GLU A 148 -25.28 -3.67 19.06
CA GLU A 148 -25.84 -4.07 20.35
C GLU A 148 -25.20 -5.37 20.86
N GLY A 149 -24.74 -5.33 22.11
CA GLY A 149 -24.07 -6.45 22.77
C GLY A 149 -22.70 -6.83 22.19
N LEU A 150 -22.12 -6.00 21.32
CA LEU A 150 -20.75 -6.15 20.81
C LEU A 150 -19.77 -5.32 21.64
N PRO A 151 -18.58 -5.86 22.01
CA PRO A 151 -17.52 -5.05 22.59
C PRO A 151 -16.89 -4.13 21.52
N PRO A 152 -16.17 -3.05 21.90
CA PRO A 152 -15.54 -2.13 20.94
C PRO A 152 -14.63 -2.86 19.95
N ILE A 153 -14.66 -2.46 18.67
CA ILE A 153 -13.99 -3.20 17.59
C ILE A 153 -12.47 -3.38 17.79
N SER A 154 -11.78 -2.42 18.40
CA SER A 154 -10.36 -2.51 18.76
C SER A 154 -10.04 -3.61 19.79
N THR A 155 -11.03 -4.13 20.52
CA THR A 155 -10.85 -5.17 21.56
C THR A 155 -11.07 -6.60 21.05
N TRP A 156 -11.36 -6.78 19.77
CA TRP A 156 -11.70 -8.10 19.21
C TRP A 156 -10.47 -8.98 19.02
N ASN A 157 -10.52 -10.20 19.57
CA ASN A 157 -9.40 -11.15 19.49
C ASN A 157 -9.35 -11.85 18.12
N THR A 158 -8.60 -11.27 17.18
CA THR A 158 -8.40 -11.80 15.83
C THR A 158 -7.29 -12.86 15.71
N SER A 159 -6.66 -13.30 16.81
CA SER A 159 -5.42 -14.11 16.79
C SER A 159 -5.49 -15.44 16.05
N ARG A 160 -6.68 -16.00 15.79
CA ARG A 160 -6.90 -17.22 15.00
C ARG A 160 -7.38 -16.97 13.57
N VAL A 161 -7.55 -15.71 13.17
CA VAL A 161 -8.00 -15.33 11.83
C VAL A 161 -6.83 -15.41 10.85
N THR A 162 -7.02 -16.13 9.74
CA THR A 162 -6.01 -16.32 8.68
C THR A 162 -6.34 -15.54 7.41
N ASP A 163 -7.55 -15.01 7.29
CA ASP A 163 -8.07 -14.39 6.07
C ASP A 163 -8.76 -13.05 6.38
N PHE A 164 -8.06 -11.96 6.04
CA PHE A 164 -8.56 -10.59 6.13
C PHE A 164 -9.09 -10.06 4.77
N SER A 165 -9.29 -10.95 3.79
CA SER A 165 -9.72 -10.53 2.45
C SER A 165 -11.09 -9.85 2.51
N LYS A 166 -11.17 -8.65 1.91
CA LYS A 166 -12.39 -7.86 1.66
C LYS A 166 -13.21 -7.45 2.89
N LEU A 167 -12.66 -7.52 4.11
CA LEU A 167 -13.40 -7.28 5.37
C LEU A 167 -14.10 -5.91 5.45
N PHE A 168 -13.48 -4.85 4.91
CA PHE A 168 -14.02 -3.48 4.87
C PHE A 168 -14.26 -3.00 3.43
N MET A 169 -14.40 -3.92 2.47
CA MET A 169 -14.63 -3.57 1.07
C MET A 169 -15.93 -2.78 0.90
N ASN A 170 -15.86 -1.66 0.17
CA ASN A 170 -16.91 -0.66 -0.03
C ASN A 170 -17.40 0.08 1.22
N GLN A 171 -16.77 -0.09 2.38
CA GLN A 171 -17.14 0.61 3.62
C GLN A 171 -16.64 2.06 3.61
N LYS A 172 -17.23 2.89 2.75
CA LYS A 172 -16.77 4.26 2.43
C LYS A 172 -16.54 5.16 3.66
N GLY A 173 -17.37 5.01 4.69
CA GLY A 173 -17.35 5.77 5.95
C GLY A 173 -16.65 5.05 7.12
N PHE A 174 -16.03 3.88 6.90
CA PHE A 174 -15.37 3.16 7.97
C PHE A 174 -14.00 3.78 8.31
N ASN A 175 -13.86 4.19 9.56
CA ASN A 175 -12.61 4.66 10.14
C ASN A 175 -12.57 4.39 11.66
N ASP A 176 -13.20 3.30 12.14
CA ASP A 176 -13.08 2.89 13.55
C ASP A 176 -11.68 2.28 13.81
N ASP A 177 -11.11 2.47 15.00
CA ASP A 177 -9.77 1.97 15.35
C ASP A 177 -9.69 0.44 15.41
N ILE A 178 -8.71 -0.11 14.70
CA ILE A 178 -8.37 -1.54 14.60
C ILE A 178 -6.86 -1.79 14.73
N SER A 179 -6.09 -0.79 15.18
CA SER A 179 -4.63 -0.87 15.34
C SER A 179 -4.19 -2.04 16.24
N ALA A 180 -4.97 -2.32 17.29
CA ALA A 180 -4.73 -3.39 18.27
C ALA A 180 -5.10 -4.81 17.81
N TRP A 181 -5.55 -5.02 16.56
CA TRP A 181 -5.85 -6.35 16.04
C TRP A 181 -4.59 -7.21 15.86
N ASP A 182 -4.63 -8.45 16.36
CA ASP A 182 -3.57 -9.44 16.09
C ASP A 182 -3.70 -9.97 14.66
N THR A 183 -2.77 -9.58 13.80
CA THR A 183 -2.68 -10.04 12.41
C THR A 183 -1.67 -11.17 12.21
N SER A 184 -1.02 -11.66 13.28
CA SER A 184 0.17 -12.51 13.19
C SER A 184 -0.05 -13.92 12.63
N ASN A 185 -1.29 -14.28 12.30
CA ASN A 185 -1.66 -15.51 11.57
C ASN A 185 -2.33 -15.26 10.21
N VAL A 186 -2.49 -13.99 9.79
CA VAL A 186 -3.10 -13.61 8.52
C VAL A 186 -2.19 -13.96 7.34
N MET A 187 -2.79 -14.60 6.33
CA MET A 187 -2.11 -15.08 5.11
C MET A 187 -2.53 -14.27 3.87
N THR A 188 -3.69 -13.61 3.89
CA THR A 188 -4.21 -12.78 2.80
C THR A 188 -4.94 -11.55 3.35
N MET A 189 -4.71 -10.40 2.71
CA MET A 189 -5.37 -9.12 2.96
C MET A 189 -6.02 -8.56 1.68
N GLU A 190 -6.32 -9.42 0.70
CA GLU A 190 -6.83 -9.06 -0.63
C GLU A 190 -8.06 -8.15 -0.54
N GLY A 191 -7.94 -6.92 -1.05
CA GLY A 191 -9.04 -5.94 -1.10
C GLY A 191 -9.57 -5.48 0.26
N MET A 192 -8.84 -5.67 1.37
CA MET A 192 -9.35 -5.45 2.74
C MET A 192 -10.06 -4.10 2.93
N PHE A 193 -9.45 -2.99 2.48
CA PHE A 193 -9.98 -1.62 2.57
C PHE A 193 -10.38 -1.05 1.20
N ARG A 194 -10.64 -1.92 0.21
CA ARG A 194 -10.97 -1.49 -1.15
C ARG A 194 -12.23 -0.62 -1.17
N ASN A 195 -12.13 0.60 -1.69
CA ASN A 195 -13.15 1.65 -1.68
C ASN A 195 -13.57 2.16 -0.27
N ALA A 196 -12.77 1.92 0.78
CA ALA A 196 -12.97 2.51 2.11
C ALA A 196 -12.43 3.96 2.15
N SER A 197 -13.09 4.86 1.44
CA SER A 197 -12.58 6.21 1.10
C SER A 197 -12.16 7.10 2.28
N THR A 198 -12.71 6.90 3.47
CA THR A 198 -12.37 7.67 4.70
C THR A 198 -11.36 6.98 5.61
N PHE A 199 -10.96 5.74 5.32
CA PHE A 199 -10.11 4.95 6.19
C PHE A 199 -8.68 5.53 6.25
N ASN A 200 -8.19 5.81 7.47
CA ASN A 200 -6.89 6.41 7.73
C ASN A 200 -6.34 6.04 9.13
N GLN A 201 -6.67 4.85 9.65
CA GLN A 201 -6.18 4.38 10.96
C GLN A 201 -4.76 3.81 10.90
N PRO A 202 -3.94 3.93 11.96
CA PRO A 202 -2.54 3.51 11.95
C PRO A 202 -2.41 1.98 11.94
N LEU A 203 -1.67 1.45 10.96
CA LEU A 203 -1.48 0.01 10.76
C LEU A 203 0.00 -0.42 10.84
N ASN A 204 0.94 0.49 11.16
CA ASN A 204 2.38 0.21 11.05
C ASN A 204 2.84 -0.96 11.96
N ASP A 205 2.19 -1.15 13.11
CA ASP A 205 2.52 -2.21 14.06
C ASP A 205 1.90 -3.58 13.71
N TRP A 206 1.12 -3.66 12.62
CA TRP A 206 0.56 -4.93 12.15
C TRP A 206 1.63 -5.89 11.65
N ARG A 207 1.53 -7.13 12.12
CA ARG A 207 2.39 -8.24 11.71
C ARG A 207 1.91 -8.87 10.42
N VAL A 208 2.49 -8.46 9.30
CA VAL A 208 2.20 -9.01 7.97
C VAL A 208 3.17 -10.11 7.54
N ASP A 209 4.00 -10.64 8.45
CA ASP A 209 5.13 -11.55 8.12
C ASP A 209 4.73 -12.92 7.50
N LYS A 210 3.43 -13.25 7.45
CA LYS A 210 2.87 -14.45 6.80
C LYS A 210 1.99 -14.13 5.58
N VAL A 211 1.77 -12.87 5.24
CA VAL A 211 0.86 -12.47 4.16
C VAL A 211 1.52 -12.71 2.81
N THR A 212 0.83 -13.42 1.90
CA THR A 212 1.29 -13.69 0.53
C THR A 212 0.55 -12.86 -0.52
N ASN A 213 -0.67 -12.39 -0.20
CA ASN A 213 -1.52 -11.63 -1.10
C ASN A 213 -1.97 -10.30 -0.47
N MET A 214 -1.60 -9.18 -1.09
CA MET A 214 -2.02 -7.81 -0.76
C MET A 214 -2.72 -7.10 -1.94
N GLN A 215 -3.16 -7.86 -2.95
CA GLN A 215 -3.84 -7.33 -4.14
C GLN A 215 -5.00 -6.41 -3.74
N GLN A 216 -5.03 -5.18 -4.29
CA GLN A 216 -6.08 -4.17 -4.05
C GLN A 216 -6.32 -3.75 -2.59
N MET A 217 -5.43 -4.06 -1.63
CA MET A 217 -5.68 -3.89 -0.19
C MET A 217 -6.19 -2.49 0.19
N PHE A 218 -5.63 -1.43 -0.38
CA PHE A 218 -6.01 -0.02 -0.19
C PHE A 218 -6.54 0.64 -1.48
N GLN A 219 -6.99 -0.14 -2.46
CA GLN A 219 -7.53 0.42 -3.71
C GLN A 219 -8.64 1.44 -3.40
N SER A 220 -8.54 2.68 -3.89
CA SER A 220 -9.49 3.78 -3.66
C SER A 220 -9.74 4.10 -2.18
N ALA A 221 -8.83 3.76 -1.27
CA ALA A 221 -8.82 4.27 0.10
C ALA A 221 -8.25 5.69 0.10
N SER A 222 -8.99 6.63 -0.51
CA SER A 222 -8.47 7.95 -0.93
C SER A 222 -7.91 8.82 0.21
N SER A 223 -8.36 8.63 1.45
CA SER A 223 -7.86 9.36 2.63
C SER A 223 -6.68 8.69 3.33
N PHE A 224 -6.27 7.49 2.91
CA PHE A 224 -5.26 6.69 3.61
C PHE A 224 -3.85 7.25 3.39
N ASN A 225 -3.18 7.66 4.47
CA ASN A 225 -1.82 8.19 4.44
C ASN A 225 -1.03 7.82 5.73
N GLN A 226 -1.26 6.63 6.27
CA GLN A 226 -0.54 6.13 7.47
C GLN A 226 0.72 5.36 7.11
N PRO A 227 1.79 5.42 7.93
CA PRO A 227 3.04 4.73 7.65
C PRO A 227 2.85 3.21 7.66
N LEU A 228 3.53 2.54 6.70
CA LEU A 228 3.59 1.09 6.54
C LEU A 228 5.05 0.58 6.49
N ASN A 229 6.02 1.42 6.86
CA ASN A 229 7.45 1.13 6.70
C ASN A 229 7.95 -0.03 7.58
N ASN A 230 7.26 -0.34 8.70
CA ASN A 230 7.60 -1.46 9.57
C ASN A 230 7.16 -2.82 8.99
N TRP A 231 6.37 -2.83 7.90
CA TRP A 231 5.78 -4.05 7.35
C TRP A 231 6.81 -4.97 6.68
N ARG A 232 6.90 -6.19 7.20
CA ARG A 232 7.76 -7.25 6.66
C ARG A 232 7.07 -8.00 5.51
N VAL A 233 7.07 -7.38 4.33
CA VAL A 233 6.47 -7.92 3.09
C VAL A 233 7.28 -9.04 2.41
N ASP A 234 8.29 -9.62 3.09
CA ASP A 234 9.24 -10.61 2.54
C ASP A 234 8.57 -11.80 1.81
N ASN A 235 7.35 -12.17 2.21
CA ASN A 235 6.59 -13.33 1.70
C ASN A 235 5.47 -12.96 0.70
N VAL A 236 5.29 -11.68 0.38
CA VAL A 236 4.22 -11.23 -0.53
C VAL A 236 4.60 -11.53 -1.98
N THR A 237 3.69 -12.16 -2.73
CA THR A 237 3.86 -12.47 -4.16
C THR A 237 3.00 -11.58 -5.07
N ASP A 238 1.85 -11.09 -4.58
CA ASP A 238 0.93 -10.22 -5.35
C ASP A 238 0.62 -8.92 -4.62
N MET A 239 0.94 -7.79 -5.26
CA MET A 239 0.64 -6.42 -4.82
C MET A 239 -0.22 -5.66 -5.86
N GLY A 240 -0.90 -6.38 -6.75
CA GLY A 240 -1.64 -5.82 -7.88
C GLY A 240 -2.71 -4.81 -7.45
N GLY A 241 -2.52 -3.54 -7.83
CA GLY A 241 -3.42 -2.44 -7.48
C GLY A 241 -3.49 -2.10 -6.00
N MET A 242 -2.50 -2.51 -5.19
CA MET A 242 -2.52 -2.37 -3.72
C MET A 242 -2.84 -0.94 -3.26
N LEU A 243 -2.29 0.08 -3.91
CA LEU A 243 -2.50 1.50 -3.62
C LEU A 243 -3.18 2.24 -4.81
N TRP A 244 -3.84 1.52 -5.72
CA TRP A 244 -4.51 2.13 -6.88
C TRP A 244 -5.58 3.12 -6.43
N GLY A 245 -5.39 4.42 -6.67
CA GLY A 245 -6.33 5.48 -6.28
C GLY A 245 -6.30 5.82 -4.78
N ALA A 246 -5.26 5.43 -4.04
CA ALA A 246 -4.98 5.93 -2.71
C ALA A 246 -4.40 7.36 -2.80
N SER A 247 -5.21 8.32 -3.27
CA SER A 247 -4.74 9.62 -3.77
C SER A 247 -4.12 10.57 -2.72
N ALA A 248 -4.25 10.29 -1.42
CA ALA A 248 -3.53 10.99 -0.36
C ALA A 248 -2.23 10.30 0.10
N PHE A 249 -1.93 9.09 -0.36
CA PHE A 249 -0.83 8.28 0.18
C PHE A 249 0.55 8.78 -0.29
N ASN A 250 1.42 9.13 0.66
CA ASN A 250 2.79 9.57 0.38
C ASN A 250 3.78 9.13 1.49
N GLN A 251 3.63 7.91 2.00
CA GLN A 251 4.48 7.37 3.07
C GLN A 251 5.62 6.50 2.53
N PRO A 252 6.80 6.48 3.18
CA PRO A 252 7.97 5.78 2.67
C PRO A 252 7.77 4.25 2.65
N LEU A 253 8.14 3.64 1.53
CA LEU A 253 8.09 2.18 1.30
C LEU A 253 9.43 1.59 0.86
N ASN A 254 10.50 2.40 0.78
CA ASN A 254 11.79 1.99 0.22
C ASN A 254 12.42 0.77 0.93
N ASP A 255 12.21 0.65 2.25
CA ASP A 255 12.72 -0.45 3.08
C ASP A 255 12.03 -1.81 2.81
N TRP A 256 10.97 -1.84 1.99
CA TRP A 256 10.23 -3.06 1.68
C TRP A 256 11.01 -4.04 0.81
N ARG A 257 11.21 -5.25 1.33
CA ARG A 257 11.87 -6.35 0.63
C ARG A 257 10.92 -7.08 -0.33
N VAL A 258 10.70 -6.48 -1.49
CA VAL A 258 9.82 -6.98 -2.57
C VAL A 258 10.41 -8.13 -3.41
N ASP A 259 11.50 -8.78 -2.96
CA ASP A 259 12.25 -9.83 -3.67
C ASP A 259 11.37 -10.95 -4.30
N ASN A 260 10.26 -11.29 -3.66
CA ASN A 260 9.37 -12.40 -4.05
C ASN A 260 8.11 -11.96 -4.83
N VAL A 261 7.91 -10.66 -5.05
CA VAL A 261 6.73 -10.15 -5.76
C VAL A 261 6.83 -10.47 -7.26
N THR A 262 5.76 -11.03 -7.83
CA THR A 262 5.67 -11.38 -9.26
C THR A 262 4.66 -10.52 -10.02
N ASN A 263 3.73 -9.86 -9.32
CA ASN A 263 2.70 -8.99 -9.88
C ASN A 263 2.63 -7.63 -9.14
N MET A 264 2.89 -6.54 -9.86
CA MET A 264 2.76 -5.14 -9.41
C MET A 264 1.83 -4.30 -10.32
N ARG A 265 0.98 -4.95 -11.13
CA ARG A 265 0.07 -4.25 -12.06
C ARG A 265 -0.79 -3.23 -11.32
N MET A 266 -0.92 -2.01 -11.84
CA MET A 266 -1.67 -0.89 -11.25
C MET A 266 -1.22 -0.45 -9.84
N MET A 267 -0.09 -0.92 -9.27
CA MET A 267 0.19 -0.79 -7.84
C MET A 267 0.04 0.64 -7.27
N PHE A 268 0.58 1.65 -7.98
CA PHE A 268 0.49 3.08 -7.67
C PHE A 268 -0.32 3.86 -8.74
N SER A 269 -1.16 3.17 -9.52
CA SER A 269 -2.04 3.80 -10.51
C SER A 269 -2.92 4.85 -9.80
N CYS A 270 -3.06 6.06 -10.37
CA CYS A 270 -3.81 7.17 -9.78
C CYS A 270 -3.42 7.51 -8.31
N ALA A 271 -2.21 7.15 -7.85
CA ALA A 271 -1.68 7.60 -6.56
C ALA A 271 -1.09 9.02 -6.71
N GLU A 272 -1.98 9.99 -6.95
CA GLU A 272 -1.66 11.32 -7.50
C GLU A 272 -0.49 12.04 -6.81
N VAL A 273 -0.42 11.97 -5.48
CA VAL A 273 0.61 12.66 -4.67
C VAL A 273 1.82 11.80 -4.29
N PHE A 274 1.86 10.52 -4.67
CA PHE A 274 2.90 9.60 -4.24
C PHE A 274 4.24 9.93 -4.91
N ASN A 275 5.25 10.29 -4.10
CA ASN A 275 6.58 10.66 -4.58
C ASN A 275 7.68 10.25 -3.58
N GLN A 276 7.58 9.02 -3.05
CA GLN A 276 8.59 8.45 -2.14
C GLN A 276 9.56 7.53 -2.89
N PRO A 277 10.85 7.46 -2.47
CA PRO A 277 11.85 6.62 -3.12
C PRO A 277 11.46 5.13 -3.11
N LEU A 278 11.84 4.44 -4.18
CA LEU A 278 11.67 3.00 -4.39
C LEU A 278 12.93 2.37 -5.02
N ASN A 279 14.07 3.06 -5.01
CA ASN A 279 15.32 2.63 -5.66
C ASN A 279 15.84 1.29 -5.12
N ASP A 280 15.65 1.01 -3.83
CA ASP A 280 16.18 -0.20 -3.20
C ASP A 280 15.30 -1.45 -3.45
N TRP A 281 14.17 -1.28 -4.15
CA TRP A 281 13.27 -2.38 -4.52
C TRP A 281 13.87 -3.31 -5.57
N ARG A 282 14.16 -4.55 -5.16
CA ARG A 282 14.68 -5.59 -6.04
C ARG A 282 13.58 -6.30 -6.83
N VAL A 283 13.11 -5.63 -7.88
CA VAL A 283 12.03 -6.11 -8.78
C VAL A 283 12.42 -7.24 -9.75
N ASP A 284 13.55 -7.93 -9.52
CA ASP A 284 14.12 -9.00 -10.36
C ASP A 284 13.16 -10.13 -10.74
N ASN A 285 12.06 -10.31 -10.01
CA ASN A 285 11.07 -11.40 -10.18
C ASN A 285 9.70 -10.93 -10.68
N VAL A 286 9.49 -9.62 -10.86
CA VAL A 286 8.20 -9.07 -11.29
C VAL A 286 7.98 -9.34 -12.78
N THR A 287 6.82 -9.92 -13.11
CA THR A 287 6.44 -10.30 -14.48
C THR A 287 5.37 -9.40 -15.12
N ASP A 288 4.56 -8.73 -14.29
CA ASP A 288 3.48 -7.81 -14.71
C ASP A 288 3.60 -6.49 -13.95
N MET A 289 3.92 -5.41 -14.68
CA MET A 289 4.01 -4.02 -14.21
C MET A 289 3.03 -3.10 -14.96
N ARG A 290 2.01 -3.66 -15.62
CA ARG A 290 1.03 -2.86 -16.39
C ARG A 290 0.45 -1.74 -15.56
N TRP A 291 0.46 -0.53 -16.10
CA TRP A 291 -0.14 0.65 -15.47
C TRP A 291 0.40 0.98 -14.06
N MET A 292 1.59 0.47 -13.66
CA MET A 292 2.06 0.53 -12.27
C MET A 292 2.08 1.95 -11.67
N PHE A 293 2.47 2.96 -12.45
CA PHE A 293 2.46 4.39 -12.09
C PHE A 293 1.54 5.20 -13.01
N ARG A 294 0.53 4.58 -13.63
CA ARG A 294 -0.37 5.26 -14.57
C ARG A 294 -1.15 6.36 -13.85
N ASP A 295 -1.13 7.58 -14.39
CA ASP A 295 -1.69 8.79 -13.78
C ASP A 295 -1.17 9.10 -12.35
N ALA A 296 0.00 8.58 -11.96
CA ALA A 296 0.70 8.95 -10.71
C ALA A 296 1.43 10.30 -10.91
N SER A 297 0.65 11.38 -10.99
CA SER A 297 1.09 12.66 -11.57
C SER A 297 2.29 13.33 -10.89
N ALA A 298 2.48 13.15 -9.57
CA ALA A 298 3.61 13.69 -8.81
C ALA A 298 4.85 12.77 -8.73
N PHE A 299 4.78 11.52 -9.21
CA PHE A 299 5.88 10.56 -9.04
C PHE A 299 7.09 10.94 -9.91
N ASN A 300 8.24 11.20 -9.27
CA ASN A 300 9.48 11.61 -9.92
C ASN A 300 10.70 11.15 -9.09
N GLN A 301 10.85 9.83 -8.93
CA GLN A 301 11.92 9.21 -8.15
C GLN A 301 12.81 8.32 -9.03
N PRO A 302 14.11 8.18 -8.72
CA PRO A 302 15.01 7.31 -9.46
C PRO A 302 14.62 5.84 -9.30
N LEU A 303 14.57 5.13 -10.42
CA LEU A 303 14.31 3.70 -10.55
C LEU A 303 15.41 2.97 -11.35
N GLY A 304 16.52 3.64 -11.69
CA GLY A 304 17.52 3.13 -12.64
C GLY A 304 18.24 1.86 -12.21
N ASP A 305 18.23 1.51 -10.92
CA ASP A 305 18.75 0.23 -10.42
C ASP A 305 17.80 -0.95 -10.65
N TRP A 306 16.53 -0.69 -10.99
CA TRP A 306 15.54 -1.74 -11.25
C TRP A 306 15.95 -2.63 -12.43
N ARG A 307 15.67 -3.92 -12.26
CA ARG A 307 15.96 -4.98 -13.23
C ARG A 307 14.68 -5.66 -13.67
N VAL A 308 14.14 -5.17 -14.77
CA VAL A 308 12.86 -5.64 -15.34
C VAL A 308 13.03 -6.69 -16.44
N ASP A 309 14.16 -7.40 -16.49
CA ASP A 309 14.42 -8.41 -17.54
C ASP A 309 13.46 -9.62 -17.55
N LYS A 310 12.64 -9.79 -16.50
CA LYS A 310 11.51 -10.74 -16.45
C LYS A 310 10.13 -10.11 -16.64
N ALA A 311 10.01 -8.80 -16.76
CA ALA A 311 8.74 -8.11 -16.91
C ALA A 311 8.20 -8.32 -18.34
N THR A 312 7.40 -9.37 -18.50
CA THR A 312 6.76 -9.70 -19.79
C THR A 312 5.66 -8.71 -20.20
N ASN A 313 5.18 -7.88 -19.27
CA ASN A 313 4.23 -6.82 -19.60
C ASN A 313 4.43 -5.55 -18.75
N THR A 314 4.70 -4.43 -19.44
CA THR A 314 4.89 -3.08 -18.89
C THR A 314 3.99 -2.04 -19.58
N GLU A 315 2.84 -2.48 -20.14
CA GLU A 315 1.88 -1.64 -20.87
C GLU A 315 1.53 -0.37 -20.08
N ASP A 316 1.68 0.80 -20.71
CA ASP A 316 1.28 2.11 -20.19
C ASP A 316 1.82 2.41 -18.76
N MET A 317 2.95 1.80 -18.34
CA MET A 317 3.46 1.81 -16.96
C MET A 317 3.57 3.19 -16.31
N PHE A 318 4.05 4.20 -17.07
CA PHE A 318 4.24 5.59 -16.62
C PHE A 318 3.29 6.58 -17.34
N LYS A 319 2.26 6.10 -18.04
CA LYS A 319 1.36 6.96 -18.81
C LYS A 319 0.58 7.89 -17.88
N GLY A 320 0.76 9.20 -18.04
CA GLY A 320 0.14 10.19 -17.15
C GLY A 320 0.91 10.46 -15.85
N ALA A 321 2.05 9.81 -15.61
CA ALA A 321 2.99 10.21 -14.55
C ALA A 321 3.72 11.49 -14.96
N SER A 322 3.02 12.63 -14.94
CA SER A 322 3.44 13.89 -15.57
C SER A 322 4.74 14.49 -15.05
N ALA A 323 5.15 14.16 -13.82
CA ALA A 323 6.42 14.58 -13.24
C ALA A 323 7.59 13.62 -13.56
N PHE A 324 7.32 12.42 -14.08
CA PHE A 324 8.34 11.38 -14.24
C PHE A 324 9.23 11.61 -15.47
N ASP A 325 10.42 12.17 -15.24
CA ASP A 325 11.48 12.24 -16.23
C ASP A 325 12.12 10.86 -16.41
N ILE A 326 11.71 10.12 -17.45
CA ILE A 326 12.16 8.74 -17.68
C ILE A 326 13.67 8.64 -17.91
N ASP A 327 14.28 9.61 -18.59
CA ASP A 327 15.71 9.58 -18.91
C ASP A 327 16.59 9.83 -17.67
N ARG A 328 16.16 10.75 -16.78
CA ARG A 328 16.81 10.95 -15.47
C ARG A 328 16.56 9.80 -14.51
N ASN A 329 15.35 9.28 -14.44
CA ASN A 329 14.95 8.34 -13.39
C ASN A 329 15.25 6.88 -13.73
N TRP A 330 15.09 6.45 -14.97
CA TRP A 330 15.30 5.06 -15.40
C TRP A 330 16.74 4.77 -15.86
N GLY A 331 17.52 5.82 -16.11
CA GLY A 331 18.87 5.75 -16.67
C GLY A 331 18.87 5.81 -18.19
N LEU A 332 19.97 6.29 -18.75
CA LEU A 332 20.05 6.68 -20.16
C LEU A 332 20.06 5.45 -21.09
N THR A 333 19.29 5.56 -22.18
CA THR A 333 19.41 4.65 -23.31
C THR A 333 20.59 5.03 -24.20
N ASN A 334 20.97 4.15 -25.13
CA ASN A 334 21.97 4.49 -26.17
C ASN A 334 21.54 5.72 -26.99
N GLU A 335 20.24 5.89 -27.24
CA GLU A 335 19.71 6.99 -28.06
C GLU A 335 19.66 8.28 -27.24
N THR A 336 19.18 8.23 -26.00
CA THR A 336 19.18 9.36 -25.07
C THR A 336 20.60 9.87 -24.82
N LEU A 337 21.56 8.99 -24.51
CA LEU A 337 22.94 9.39 -24.25
C LEU A 337 23.57 10.07 -25.47
N ARG A 338 23.27 9.58 -26.69
CA ARG A 338 23.73 10.21 -27.94
C ARG A 338 23.12 11.59 -28.14
N ASP A 339 21.88 11.80 -27.76
CA ASP A 339 21.21 13.10 -27.88
C ASP A 339 21.72 14.11 -26.85
N TRP A 340 21.75 13.71 -25.58
CA TRP A 340 22.30 14.51 -24.48
C TRP A 340 23.76 14.86 -24.70
N THR A 341 24.60 13.93 -25.19
CA THR A 341 26.00 14.22 -25.51
C THR A 341 26.13 15.19 -26.69
N ARG A 342 25.28 15.09 -27.72
CA ARG A 342 25.30 16.06 -28.84
C ARG A 342 24.97 17.46 -28.34
N ARG A 343 23.90 17.59 -27.55
CA ARG A 343 23.54 18.83 -26.85
C ARG A 343 24.67 19.34 -25.94
N TRP A 344 25.42 18.43 -25.31
CA TRP A 344 26.60 18.77 -24.51
C TRP A 344 27.73 19.38 -25.37
N CYS A 345 28.11 18.74 -26.48
CA CYS A 345 29.09 19.28 -27.42
C CYS A 345 28.64 20.62 -28.06
N ASP A 346 27.34 20.76 -28.38
CA ASP A 346 26.76 21.94 -29.01
C ASP A 346 26.53 23.12 -28.04
N SER A 347 26.91 22.99 -26.76
CA SER A 347 26.68 23.97 -25.67
C SER A 347 25.20 24.26 -25.35
N ASP A 348 24.27 23.38 -25.77
CA ASP A 348 22.82 23.46 -25.51
C ASP A 348 22.45 22.63 -24.26
N HIS A 349 22.92 23.05 -23.09
CA HIS A 349 22.75 22.28 -21.85
C HIS A 349 21.45 22.60 -21.11
N GLU A 350 20.57 23.44 -21.66
CA GLU A 350 19.40 23.92 -20.92
C GLU A 350 18.45 22.74 -20.59
N GLY A 351 18.19 22.57 -19.29
CA GLY A 351 17.43 21.44 -18.76
C GLY A 351 18.19 20.12 -18.58
N LEU A 352 19.51 20.04 -18.85
CA LEU A 352 20.31 18.84 -18.57
C LEU A 352 20.97 18.89 -17.18
N PRO A 353 21.04 17.75 -16.45
CA PRO A 353 21.92 17.62 -15.29
C PRO A 353 23.39 17.55 -15.74
N HIS A 354 24.33 17.86 -14.85
CA HIS A 354 25.76 17.85 -15.17
C HIS A 354 26.23 16.46 -15.64
N ILE A 355 27.10 16.40 -16.65
CA ILE A 355 27.49 15.17 -17.34
C ILE A 355 28.06 14.07 -16.43
N SER A 356 28.70 14.46 -15.31
CA SER A 356 29.21 13.54 -14.29
C SER A 356 28.13 12.76 -13.53
N THR A 357 26.85 13.18 -13.57
CA THR A 357 25.74 12.55 -12.82
C THR A 357 24.81 11.71 -13.71
N TRP A 358 25.20 11.45 -14.96
CA TRP A 358 24.39 10.70 -15.92
C TRP A 358 24.45 9.19 -15.61
N ASN A 359 23.29 8.56 -15.36
CA ASN A 359 23.22 7.11 -15.13
C ASN A 359 23.36 6.34 -16.46
N THR A 360 24.57 5.87 -16.74
CA THR A 360 24.90 5.10 -17.95
C THR A 360 24.79 3.57 -17.78
N SER A 361 24.30 3.06 -16.65
CA SER A 361 24.33 1.61 -16.34
C SER A 361 23.60 0.71 -17.37
N LYS A 362 22.60 1.26 -18.08
CA LYS A 362 21.85 0.57 -19.14
C LYS A 362 22.47 0.72 -20.54
N VAL A 363 23.50 1.54 -20.70
CA VAL A 363 24.13 1.88 -21.99
C VAL A 363 24.99 0.72 -22.49
N THR A 364 24.76 0.33 -23.74
CA THR A 364 25.47 -0.77 -24.42
C THR A 364 26.34 -0.30 -25.58
N ASP A 365 26.15 0.94 -26.08
CA ASP A 365 26.90 1.54 -27.17
C ASP A 365 27.27 3.00 -26.87
N MET A 366 28.58 3.26 -26.69
CA MET A 366 29.17 4.59 -26.49
C MET A 366 29.98 5.04 -27.72
N SER A 367 29.72 4.49 -28.90
CA SER A 367 30.51 4.75 -30.11
C SER A 367 30.30 6.18 -30.63
N SER A 368 31.37 6.92 -30.89
CA SER A 368 31.35 8.29 -31.42
C SER A 368 30.59 9.31 -30.56
N LEU A 369 30.62 9.23 -29.22
CA LEU A 369 29.92 10.21 -28.37
C LEU A 369 30.57 11.61 -28.40
N PHE A 370 31.89 11.71 -28.19
CA PHE A 370 32.64 12.97 -28.11
C PHE A 370 33.53 13.19 -29.34
N HIS A 371 33.15 12.65 -30.51
CA HIS A 371 33.99 12.68 -31.71
C HIS A 371 33.96 14.02 -32.47
N CYS A 372 33.08 14.93 -32.06
CA CYS A 372 32.78 16.21 -32.71
C CYS A 372 33.32 17.43 -31.94
N ASP A 373 33.68 17.26 -30.66
CA ASP A 373 34.18 18.31 -29.78
C ASP A 373 35.67 18.09 -29.50
N ASP A 374 36.52 19.04 -29.88
CA ASP A 374 37.97 18.97 -29.63
C ASP A 374 38.40 19.64 -28.30
N GLY A 375 37.49 20.34 -27.64
CA GLY A 375 37.63 20.93 -26.32
C GLY A 375 37.11 20.06 -25.17
N PHE A 376 36.33 19.01 -25.45
CA PHE A 376 35.72 18.15 -24.42
C PHE A 376 36.73 17.60 -23.40
N ASN A 377 36.51 17.92 -22.12
CA ASN A 377 37.29 17.39 -21.01
C ASN A 377 36.52 17.46 -19.66
N ASP A 378 35.21 17.26 -19.65
CA ASP A 378 34.43 17.23 -18.39
C ASP A 378 34.52 15.86 -17.70
N ASP A 379 34.35 15.84 -16.38
CA ASP A 379 34.46 14.61 -15.59
C ASP A 379 33.33 13.62 -15.88
N ILE A 380 33.73 12.43 -16.33
CA ILE A 380 32.88 11.26 -16.63
C ILE A 380 33.43 9.99 -15.94
N SER A 381 34.34 10.14 -14.98
CA SER A 381 34.97 9.01 -14.26
C SER A 381 33.96 8.14 -13.51
N ALA A 382 32.84 8.72 -13.07
CA ALA A 382 31.75 8.04 -12.36
C ALA A 382 30.77 7.25 -13.26
N TRP A 383 30.90 7.30 -14.60
CA TRP A 383 30.02 6.56 -15.50
C TRP A 383 30.16 5.04 -15.34
N ASP A 384 29.05 4.33 -15.14
CA ASP A 384 29.05 2.87 -15.23
C ASP A 384 29.13 2.43 -16.70
N THR A 385 30.25 1.81 -17.06
CA THR A 385 30.48 1.25 -18.39
C THR A 385 30.26 -0.26 -18.45
N SER A 386 29.80 -0.91 -17.37
CA SER A 386 29.84 -2.37 -17.26
C SER A 386 28.93 -3.11 -18.26
N SER A 387 27.88 -2.45 -18.75
CA SER A 387 27.01 -2.92 -19.85
C SER A 387 27.56 -2.66 -21.26
N VAL A 388 28.62 -1.86 -21.42
CA VAL A 388 29.06 -1.33 -22.71
C VAL A 388 29.75 -2.41 -23.55
N THR A 389 29.34 -2.50 -24.82
CA THR A 389 29.82 -3.49 -25.80
C THR A 389 30.68 -2.88 -26.91
N THR A 390 30.60 -1.56 -27.12
CA THR A 390 31.42 -0.81 -28.09
C THR A 390 31.64 0.64 -27.65
N MET A 391 32.86 1.13 -27.85
CA MET A 391 33.34 2.50 -27.59
C MET A 391 34.08 3.04 -28.84
N MET A 392 33.70 2.54 -30.02
CA MET A 392 34.38 2.87 -31.29
C MET A 392 34.32 4.37 -31.58
N ASN A 393 35.46 5.00 -31.89
CA ASN A 393 35.59 6.45 -32.06
C ASN A 393 35.14 7.34 -30.88
N MET A 394 34.94 6.82 -29.66
CA MET A 394 34.27 7.56 -28.56
C MET A 394 34.86 8.97 -28.30
N PHE A 395 36.18 9.13 -28.38
CA PHE A 395 36.93 10.39 -28.25
C PHE A 395 37.80 10.69 -29.49
N ASN A 396 37.40 10.20 -30.67
CA ASN A 396 38.18 10.38 -31.91
C ASN A 396 38.14 11.84 -32.37
N GLY A 397 39.23 12.57 -32.15
CA GLY A 397 39.33 14.01 -32.38
C GLY A 397 39.19 14.89 -31.14
N ALA A 398 38.91 14.32 -29.96
CA ALA A 398 38.76 15.04 -28.70
C ALA A 398 40.12 15.49 -28.14
N LYS A 399 40.70 16.54 -28.73
CA LYS A 399 42.10 16.96 -28.50
C LYS A 399 42.40 17.30 -27.04
N ALA A 400 41.45 17.87 -26.31
CA ALA A 400 41.60 18.26 -24.90
C ALA A 400 41.39 17.10 -23.90
N PHE A 401 40.75 16.01 -24.31
CA PHE A 401 40.30 14.96 -23.38
C PHE A 401 41.46 14.28 -22.67
N ASN A 402 41.43 14.27 -21.33
CA ASN A 402 42.46 13.70 -20.47
C ASN A 402 41.91 13.29 -19.07
N GLN A 403 40.67 12.77 -19.01
CA GLN A 403 40.01 12.40 -17.74
C GLN A 403 40.41 11.00 -17.24
N PRO A 404 40.44 10.76 -15.90
CA PRO A 404 41.01 9.55 -15.28
C PRO A 404 40.04 8.35 -15.30
N ILE A 405 39.63 7.94 -16.50
CA ILE A 405 38.70 6.82 -16.78
C ILE A 405 39.28 5.41 -16.47
N GLY A 406 40.36 5.33 -15.69
CA GLY A 406 41.09 4.09 -15.42
C GLY A 406 40.33 3.05 -14.61
N GLU A 407 39.26 3.43 -13.91
CA GLU A 407 38.41 2.53 -13.13
C GLU A 407 37.19 1.99 -13.91
N TRP A 408 37.02 2.38 -15.17
CA TRP A 408 35.92 1.90 -16.02
C TRP A 408 35.99 0.39 -16.28
N ARG A 409 34.83 -0.27 -16.16
CA ARG A 409 34.66 -1.70 -16.40
C ARG A 409 34.45 -1.97 -17.88
N VAL A 410 35.52 -2.35 -18.57
CA VAL A 410 35.54 -2.55 -20.04
C VAL A 410 35.52 -4.02 -20.48
N ASP A 411 35.29 -4.96 -19.55
CA ASP A 411 35.38 -6.42 -19.78
C ASP A 411 34.47 -6.93 -20.91
N ASN A 412 33.32 -6.27 -21.10
CA ASN A 412 32.33 -6.61 -22.12
C ASN A 412 32.59 -5.95 -23.50
N VAL A 413 33.50 -4.96 -23.58
CA VAL A 413 33.72 -4.17 -24.78
C VAL A 413 34.40 -5.01 -25.88
N THR A 414 33.77 -5.07 -27.05
CA THR A 414 34.22 -5.82 -28.23
C THR A 414 34.90 -4.94 -29.28
N ASN A 415 34.74 -3.62 -29.20
CA ASN A 415 35.28 -2.68 -30.17
C ASN A 415 35.65 -1.34 -29.52
N MET A 416 36.92 -0.99 -29.58
CA MET A 416 37.54 0.29 -29.18
C MET A 416 38.31 0.92 -30.37
N SER A 417 37.96 0.55 -31.61
CA SER A 417 38.68 1.05 -32.79
C SER A 417 38.60 2.57 -32.86
N ASN A 418 39.74 3.22 -33.04
CA ASN A 418 39.93 4.68 -32.99
C ASN A 418 39.49 5.38 -31.68
N MET A 419 39.30 4.68 -30.55
CA MET A 419 38.65 5.26 -29.35
C MET A 419 39.26 6.59 -28.88
N PHE A 420 40.59 6.74 -28.88
CA PHE A 420 41.34 7.95 -28.52
C PHE A 420 42.16 8.50 -29.71
N ARG A 421 41.75 8.20 -30.94
CA ARG A 421 42.46 8.64 -32.14
C ARG A 421 42.46 10.17 -32.21
N PHE A 422 43.64 10.77 -32.39
CA PHE A 422 43.86 12.22 -32.31
C PHE A 422 43.42 12.90 -31.00
N ALA A 423 43.15 12.16 -29.91
CA ALA A 423 42.94 12.72 -28.58
C ALA A 423 44.28 13.17 -27.98
N SER A 424 44.81 14.29 -28.48
CA SER A 424 46.20 14.69 -28.31
C SER A 424 46.62 14.98 -26.86
N SER A 425 45.70 15.28 -25.95
CA SER A 425 46.02 15.51 -24.53
C SER A 425 45.98 14.24 -23.66
N PHE A 426 45.42 13.14 -24.18
CA PHE A 426 45.18 11.93 -23.38
C PHE A 426 46.49 11.19 -23.05
N ASP A 427 46.84 11.13 -21.77
CA ASP A 427 47.97 10.35 -21.21
C ASP A 427 47.63 9.76 -19.81
N GLN A 428 46.34 9.50 -19.53
CA GLN A 428 45.89 8.92 -18.25
C GLN A 428 46.15 7.40 -18.17
N PRO A 429 46.40 6.86 -16.97
CA PRO A 429 46.55 5.42 -16.78
C PRO A 429 45.20 4.71 -16.91
N LEU A 430 45.15 3.64 -17.72
CA LEU A 430 43.98 2.77 -17.91
C LEU A 430 43.71 1.81 -16.73
N GLY A 431 44.19 2.15 -15.53
CA GLY A 431 43.93 1.50 -14.23
C GLY A 431 43.65 -0.01 -14.24
N THR A 432 42.37 -0.34 -14.13
CA THR A 432 41.84 -1.70 -13.94
C THR A 432 41.38 -2.37 -15.24
N TRP A 433 41.51 -1.71 -16.40
CA TRP A 433 40.96 -2.16 -17.68
C TRP A 433 41.43 -3.57 -18.07
N ARG A 434 40.45 -4.42 -18.42
CA ARG A 434 40.66 -5.78 -18.93
C ARG A 434 39.99 -5.92 -20.29
N LEU A 435 40.77 -5.95 -21.35
CA LEU A 435 40.22 -6.13 -22.70
C LEU A 435 39.86 -7.60 -22.94
N ARG A 436 38.67 -7.83 -23.50
CA ARG A 436 38.25 -9.14 -24.00
C ARG A 436 39.19 -9.58 -25.13
N ALA A 437 39.55 -10.87 -25.18
CA ALA A 437 40.59 -11.39 -26.08
C ALA A 437 40.41 -11.07 -27.59
N ASN A 438 39.17 -10.84 -28.04
CA ASN A 438 38.83 -10.47 -29.43
C ASN A 438 38.40 -8.99 -29.58
N CYS A 439 38.75 -8.12 -28.63
CA CYS A 439 38.40 -6.70 -28.70
C CYS A 439 39.17 -5.99 -29.82
N LYS A 440 38.47 -5.26 -30.69
CA LYS A 440 39.08 -4.54 -31.82
C LYS A 440 39.65 -3.21 -31.34
N THR A 441 40.98 -3.08 -31.31
CA THR A 441 41.73 -1.88 -30.87
C THR A 441 42.39 -1.12 -32.03
N LEU A 442 41.92 -1.30 -33.27
CA LEU A 442 42.55 -0.71 -34.46
C LEU A 442 42.68 0.82 -34.31
N ARG A 443 43.92 1.35 -34.41
CA ARG A 443 44.23 2.78 -34.29
C ARG A 443 43.75 3.46 -32.99
N MET A 444 43.50 2.68 -31.93
CA MET A 444 42.90 3.16 -30.69
C MET A 444 43.59 4.40 -30.10
N PHE A 445 44.92 4.51 -30.22
CA PHE A 445 45.75 5.61 -29.71
C PHE A 445 46.48 6.42 -30.81
N GLU A 446 46.16 6.21 -32.10
CA GLU A 446 46.86 6.86 -33.22
C GLU A 446 46.71 8.40 -33.14
N GLY A 447 47.81 9.11 -32.83
CA GLY A 447 47.81 10.56 -32.67
C GLY A 447 47.38 11.08 -31.28
N SER A 448 47.26 10.21 -30.28
CA SER A 448 47.19 10.62 -28.87
C SER A 448 48.59 10.78 -28.25
N ASN A 449 48.68 11.34 -27.05
CA ASN A 449 49.95 11.40 -26.30
C ASN A 449 50.24 10.15 -25.45
N PHE A 450 49.30 9.19 -25.38
CA PHE A 450 49.30 8.06 -24.45
C PHE A 450 50.57 7.22 -24.51
N ARG A 451 51.33 7.22 -23.41
CA ARG A 451 52.55 6.45 -23.23
C ARG A 451 52.27 5.28 -22.29
N ASN A 452 52.24 4.08 -22.86
CA ASN A 452 52.13 2.80 -22.14
C ASN A 452 53.33 2.58 -21.19
N SER A 453 53.29 3.22 -20.01
CA SER A 453 54.48 3.51 -19.20
C SER A 453 54.33 3.21 -17.70
N ARG A 454 53.34 2.40 -17.32
CA ARG A 454 53.29 1.65 -16.05
C ARG A 454 52.79 0.22 -16.33
N PRO A 455 53.28 -0.79 -15.59
CA PRO A 455 53.06 -2.19 -15.94
C PRO A 455 51.60 -2.59 -15.73
N VAL A 456 50.86 -2.76 -16.83
CA VAL A 456 49.60 -3.49 -16.84
C VAL A 456 49.88 -4.89 -16.26
N LYS A 457 49.07 -5.34 -15.28
CA LYS A 457 49.27 -6.66 -14.66
C LYS A 457 49.26 -7.75 -15.73
N ALA A 458 50.20 -8.69 -15.64
CA ALA A 458 50.55 -9.67 -16.69
C ALA A 458 49.43 -10.68 -17.09
N SER A 459 48.21 -10.49 -16.62
CA SER A 459 47.00 -11.19 -17.05
C SER A 459 46.26 -10.51 -18.20
N CYS A 460 46.61 -9.27 -18.57
CA CYS A 460 45.97 -8.58 -19.69
C CYS A 460 46.65 -8.93 -21.02
N CYS A 461 45.85 -9.20 -22.06
CA CYS A 461 46.34 -9.11 -23.43
C CYS A 461 46.90 -7.70 -23.66
N ALA A 462 48.17 -7.61 -24.07
CA ALA A 462 48.83 -6.32 -24.22
C ALA A 462 48.13 -5.45 -25.27
N ILE A 463 47.88 -4.19 -24.92
CA ILE A 463 47.59 -3.13 -25.89
C ILE A 463 48.89 -2.87 -26.64
N SER A 464 48.98 -3.43 -27.85
CA SER A 464 50.13 -3.39 -28.76
C SER A 464 50.00 -2.28 -29.79
#